data_AF-A0A524MW26-F1
#
_entry.id   AF-A0A524MW26-F1
#
_cell.length_a   1.000
_cell.length_b   1.000
_cell.length_c   1.000
_cell.angle_alpha   90.00
_cell.angle_beta   90.00
_cell.angle_gamma   90.00
#
_symmetry.space_group_name_H-M   'P 1'
#
loop_
_entity.id
_entity.type
_entity.pdbx_description
1 polymer ?
#
loop_
_entity_poly.entity_id
_entity_poly.type
_entity_poly.pdbx_seq_one_letter_code
_entity_poly.pdbx_strand_id
1 'polypeptide(L)'
;MKMRMLRVRYLIGGIVAGLCLMVCAAAFAVDTLVLKDATTCEGLFEGYKNKRIYFKPKSGKKLHETLTGVVSLVLDPPSKVIVKPRSGKKIDAWTLKSYGSSGFVFDQGGKDVVKKALDITRIELGLDFGRKEIDDVATVISEGEEVDIAEYIENGVGTIVHFHSPDAVASVRQGTFVTTLVRDSRGKLALLKIEIPSWDSPVAKQYGITSAPRFRFYNRRGKLVEELTERFTEEDVEAAVKKAKR
;
A
#
# COMPACT_ATOMS: atom_id res chain seq x y z
N MET A 1 75.30 5.57 -39.14
CA MET A 1 75.19 7.04 -38.99
C MET A 1 73.81 7.34 -38.43
N LYS A 2 73.74 7.92 -37.22
CA LYS A 2 72.55 8.52 -36.54
C LYS A 2 71.35 7.58 -36.26
N MET A 3 70.54 7.69 -35.22
CA MET A 3 70.50 8.38 -33.92
C MET A 3 69.21 7.87 -33.23
N ARG A 4 69.25 7.75 -31.89
CA ARG A 4 68.20 8.10 -30.90
C ARG A 4 66.78 7.51 -31.07
N MET A 5 66.33 6.67 -30.13
CA MET A 5 65.58 7.05 -28.91
C MET A 5 64.26 7.81 -29.20
N LEU A 6 63.10 7.22 -28.88
CA LEU A 6 62.22 7.70 -27.80
C LEU A 6 61.06 6.72 -27.48
N ARG A 7 60.82 6.54 -26.17
CA ARG A 7 59.64 5.91 -25.55
C ARG A 7 58.48 6.92 -25.49
N VAL A 8 57.21 6.48 -25.61
CA VAL A 8 55.97 6.96 -24.92
C VAL A 8 54.90 5.86 -25.18
N ARG A 9 54.34 5.04 -24.28
CA ARG A 9 53.65 5.14 -22.97
C ARG A 9 52.26 5.83 -22.98
N TYR A 10 51.23 5.03 -22.66
CA TYR A 10 49.81 5.34 -22.31
C TYR A 10 48.81 5.61 -23.45
N LEU A 11 47.72 4.84 -23.52
CA LEU A 11 46.52 5.14 -22.72
C LEU A 11 45.60 3.92 -22.56
N ILE A 12 45.16 3.75 -21.32
CA ILE A 12 44.11 2.87 -20.85
C ILE A 12 42.77 3.46 -21.32
N GLY A 13 41.86 2.61 -21.79
CA GLY A 13 40.51 3.00 -22.17
C GLY A 13 39.54 1.83 -22.10
N GLY A 14 39.56 1.09 -20.99
CA GLY A 14 38.56 0.07 -20.69
C GLY A 14 37.21 0.74 -20.47
N ILE A 15 36.27 0.47 -21.36
CA ILE A 15 34.87 0.87 -21.25
C ILE A 15 34.25 0.10 -20.08
N VAL A 16 34.17 0.72 -18.92
CA VAL A 16 33.31 0.25 -17.84
C VAL A 16 31.91 0.78 -18.16
N ALA A 17 31.08 -0.09 -18.71
CA ALA A 17 29.65 0.15 -18.85
C ALA A 17 29.06 0.27 -17.44
N GLY A 18 28.83 1.51 -16.99
CA GLY A 18 28.11 1.80 -15.77
C GLY A 18 26.67 1.34 -15.92
N LEU A 19 26.35 0.19 -15.34
CA LEU A 19 24.98 -0.25 -15.11
C LEU A 19 24.33 0.75 -14.16
N CYS A 20 23.57 1.69 -14.72
CA CYS A 20 22.74 2.61 -13.95
C CYS A 20 21.60 1.78 -13.35
N LEU A 21 21.83 1.28 -12.13
CA LEU A 21 20.77 0.76 -11.25
C LEU A 21 19.84 1.94 -10.96
N MET A 22 18.78 2.05 -11.76
CA MET A 22 17.64 2.89 -11.43
C MET A 22 16.98 2.28 -10.20
N VAL A 23 17.39 2.74 -9.02
CA VAL A 23 16.63 2.51 -7.80
C VAL A 23 15.39 3.36 -7.93
N CYS A 24 14.30 2.78 -8.43
CA CYS A 24 12.97 3.36 -8.29
C CYS A 24 12.67 3.40 -6.80
N ALA A 25 12.93 4.53 -6.14
CA ALA A 25 12.41 4.79 -4.81
C ALA A 25 10.89 4.67 -4.89
N ALA A 26 10.33 3.61 -4.30
CA ALA A 26 8.89 3.46 -4.18
C ALA A 26 8.39 4.63 -3.33
N ALA A 27 7.71 5.59 -3.96
CA ALA A 27 7.11 6.70 -3.24
C ALA A 27 5.96 6.16 -2.38
N PHE A 28 6.12 6.21 -1.05
CA PHE A 28 5.01 5.97 -0.13
C PHE A 28 3.96 7.05 -0.36
N ALA A 29 2.67 6.69 -0.32
CA ALA A 29 1.61 7.67 -0.43
C ALA A 29 1.65 8.60 0.79
N VAL A 30 1.92 9.89 0.57
CA VAL A 30 1.94 10.92 1.61
C VAL A 30 0.98 12.01 1.19
N ASP A 31 -0.30 11.78 1.48
CA ASP A 31 -1.33 12.78 1.25
C ASP A 31 -1.16 13.91 2.26
N THR A 32 -1.43 15.12 1.82
CA THR A 32 -1.34 16.31 2.67
C THR A 32 -2.72 16.93 2.81
N LEU A 33 -3.20 17.06 4.05
CA LEU A 33 -4.44 17.74 4.40
C LEU A 33 -4.10 19.02 5.17
N VAL A 34 -4.56 20.17 4.67
CA VAL A 34 -4.40 21.47 5.34
C VAL A 34 -5.75 21.91 5.88
N LEU A 35 -5.80 22.17 7.19
CA LEU A 35 -7.00 22.63 7.90
C LEU A 35 -7.02 24.15 8.03
N LYS A 36 -8.20 24.70 8.33
CA LYS A 36 -8.40 26.14 8.48
C LYS A 36 -7.66 26.78 9.64
N ASP A 37 -7.31 26.01 10.65
CA ASP A 37 -6.46 26.44 11.78
C ASP A 37 -4.97 26.42 11.43
N ALA A 38 -4.63 26.27 10.13
CA ALA A 38 -3.27 26.11 9.61
C ALA A 38 -2.57 24.80 10.01
N THR A 39 -3.27 23.86 10.66
CA THR A 39 -2.74 22.51 10.90
C THR A 39 -2.54 21.79 9.57
N THR A 40 -1.34 21.25 9.38
CA THR A 40 -1.00 20.40 8.22
C THR A 40 -0.83 18.96 8.70
N CYS A 41 -1.57 18.04 8.08
CA CYS A 41 -1.51 16.61 8.38
C CYS A 41 -0.99 15.85 7.17
N GLU A 42 0.10 15.11 7.36
CA GLU A 42 0.53 14.07 6.42
C GLU A 42 -0.17 12.75 6.75
N GLY A 43 -0.59 12.00 5.74
CA GLY A 43 -1.32 10.74 5.95
C GLY A 43 -1.88 10.14 4.68
N LEU A 44 -3.02 9.46 4.83
CA LEU A 44 -3.75 8.82 3.74
C LEU A 44 -5.18 9.35 3.68
N PHE A 45 -5.61 9.81 2.51
CA PHE A 45 -7.00 10.09 2.24
C PHE A 45 -7.78 8.78 2.13
N GLU A 46 -8.81 8.57 2.96
CA GLU A 46 -9.63 7.36 2.94
C GLU A 46 -10.93 7.55 2.13
N GLY A 47 -11.35 8.79 1.90
CA GLY A 47 -12.54 9.08 1.11
C GLY A 47 -13.27 10.35 1.52
N TYR A 48 -14.41 10.58 0.86
CA TYR A 48 -15.32 11.69 1.14
C TYR A 48 -16.75 11.18 1.17
N LYS A 49 -17.52 11.54 2.20
CA LYS A 49 -18.98 11.30 2.29
C LYS A 49 -19.60 12.21 3.32
N ASN A 50 -20.90 12.47 3.20
CA ASN A 50 -21.63 13.28 4.19
C ASN A 50 -20.98 14.65 4.47
N LYS A 51 -20.42 15.29 3.43
CA LYS A 51 -19.68 16.57 3.50
C LYS A 51 -18.43 16.53 4.40
N ARG A 52 -17.88 15.35 4.66
CA ARG A 52 -16.65 15.14 5.44
C ARG A 52 -15.58 14.44 4.63
N ILE A 53 -14.35 14.90 4.78
CA ILE A 53 -13.13 14.22 4.35
C ILE A 53 -12.72 13.25 5.45
N TYR A 54 -12.50 11.99 5.06
CA TYR A 54 -11.98 10.94 5.91
C TYR A 54 -10.50 10.81 5.61
N PHE A 55 -9.69 11.00 6.63
CA PHE A 55 -8.24 11.06 6.50
C PHE A 55 -7.59 10.32 7.66
N LYS A 56 -6.56 9.53 7.38
CA LYS A 56 -5.75 8.82 8.37
C LYS A 56 -4.36 9.49 8.45
N PRO A 57 -4.11 10.39 9.41
CA PRO A 57 -2.78 10.97 9.61
C PRO A 57 -1.75 9.90 9.96
N LYS A 58 -0.48 10.15 9.61
CA LYS A 58 0.66 9.36 10.10
C LYS A 58 0.76 9.37 11.63
N SER A 59 0.33 10.46 12.26
CA SER A 59 0.31 10.60 13.73
C SER A 59 -0.76 9.74 14.42
N GLY A 60 -1.59 9.02 13.65
CA GLY A 60 -2.45 7.96 14.17
C GLY A 60 -3.95 8.23 13.98
N LYS A 61 -4.58 8.93 14.93
CA LYS A 61 -6.06 8.97 15.03
C LYS A 61 -6.71 9.53 13.75
N LYS A 62 -7.66 8.77 13.21
CA LYS A 62 -8.46 9.16 12.04
C LYS A 62 -9.15 10.51 12.27
N LEU A 63 -9.11 11.34 11.23
CA LEU A 63 -9.76 12.64 11.15
C LEU A 63 -10.97 12.57 10.23
N HIS A 64 -12.07 13.17 10.67
CA HIS A 64 -13.32 13.26 9.92
C HIS A 64 -13.71 14.73 9.77
N GLU A 65 -12.98 15.45 8.92
CA GLU A 65 -13.10 16.90 8.83
C GLU A 65 -14.20 17.34 7.88
N THR A 66 -14.98 18.34 8.31
CA THR A 66 -15.96 18.97 7.40
C THR A 66 -15.24 19.71 6.29
N LEU A 67 -15.83 19.79 5.09
CA LEU A 67 -15.22 20.60 4.01
C LEU A 67 -15.01 22.07 4.39
N THR A 68 -15.84 22.59 5.28
CA THR A 68 -15.69 23.94 5.83
C THR A 68 -14.50 24.09 6.76
N GLY A 69 -13.94 23.00 7.29
CA GLY A 69 -12.71 22.97 8.09
C GLY A 69 -11.45 22.68 7.28
N VAL A 70 -11.58 22.27 6.01
CA VAL A 70 -10.45 21.91 5.13
C VAL A 70 -10.15 23.06 4.15
N VAL A 71 -8.89 23.46 4.09
CA VAL A 71 -8.36 24.44 3.13
C VAL A 71 -7.97 23.74 1.83
N SER A 72 -7.18 22.67 1.95
CA SER A 72 -6.75 21.88 0.80
C SER A 72 -6.48 20.43 1.18
N LEU A 73 -6.53 19.57 0.18
CA LEU A 73 -6.09 18.18 0.23
C LEU A 73 -5.29 17.93 -1.05
N VAL A 74 -4.13 17.30 -0.94
CA VAL A 74 -3.30 16.89 -2.08
C VAL A 74 -3.01 15.40 -1.93
N LEU A 75 -3.25 14.66 -3.01
CA LEU A 75 -2.99 13.23 -3.10
C LEU A 75 -1.67 13.02 -3.84
N ASP A 76 -0.70 12.39 -3.16
CA ASP A 76 0.62 12.11 -3.74
C ASP A 76 1.05 10.65 -3.46
N PRO A 77 1.07 9.77 -4.49
CA PRO A 77 0.72 10.04 -5.88
C PRO A 77 -0.81 10.21 -6.05
N PRO A 78 -1.32 10.89 -7.10
CA PRO A 78 -2.76 10.98 -7.37
C PRO A 78 -3.44 9.62 -7.41
N SER A 79 -4.69 9.51 -6.93
CA SER A 79 -5.32 8.21 -6.74
C SER A 79 -6.54 7.93 -7.59
N LYS A 80 -6.65 6.71 -8.12
CA LYS A 80 -7.90 6.25 -8.73
C LYS A 80 -9.01 6.23 -7.70
N VAL A 81 -10.15 6.80 -8.06
CA VAL A 81 -11.32 6.92 -7.20
C VAL A 81 -12.60 6.55 -7.92
N ILE A 82 -13.56 6.16 -7.11
CA ILE A 82 -14.95 6.02 -7.46
C ILE A 82 -15.66 7.29 -7.00
N VAL A 83 -16.29 8.00 -7.94
CA VAL A 83 -17.01 9.24 -7.64
C VAL A 83 -18.51 9.00 -7.80
N LYS A 84 -19.29 9.41 -6.79
CA LYS A 84 -20.75 9.47 -6.87
C LYS A 84 -21.21 10.92 -6.92
N PRO A 85 -21.49 11.47 -8.11
CA PRO A 85 -22.10 12.78 -8.24
C PRO A 85 -23.47 12.86 -7.56
N ARG A 86 -23.92 14.08 -7.27
CA ARG A 86 -25.27 14.37 -6.77
C ARG A 86 -26.32 14.16 -7.86
N SER A 87 -26.01 14.57 -9.08
CA SER A 87 -26.80 14.33 -10.28
C SER A 87 -25.99 13.47 -11.24
N GLY A 88 -26.46 12.26 -11.52
CA GLY A 88 -25.83 11.37 -12.50
C GLY A 88 -25.47 10.00 -11.94
N LYS A 89 -24.88 9.19 -12.80
CA LYS A 89 -24.44 7.83 -12.47
C LYS A 89 -23.08 7.87 -11.76
N LYS A 90 -22.80 6.81 -11.01
CA LYS A 90 -21.48 6.52 -10.46
C LYS A 90 -20.44 6.57 -11.59
N ILE A 91 -19.32 7.20 -11.33
CA ILE A 91 -18.20 7.31 -12.25
C ILE A 91 -17.04 6.53 -11.66
N ASP A 92 -16.60 5.52 -12.39
CA ASP A 92 -15.45 4.71 -12.04
C ASP A 92 -14.23 5.18 -12.87
N ALA A 93 -13.03 5.02 -12.33
CA ALA A 93 -11.74 5.28 -12.99
C ALA A 93 -11.32 6.75 -13.21
N TRP A 94 -11.82 7.69 -12.41
CA TRP A 94 -11.21 9.03 -12.32
C TRP A 94 -10.04 9.01 -11.35
N THR A 95 -9.04 9.86 -11.56
CA THR A 95 -7.90 9.97 -10.65
C THR A 95 -8.01 11.27 -9.86
N LEU A 96 -8.26 11.20 -8.56
CA LEU A 96 -8.27 12.37 -7.69
C LEU A 96 -6.83 12.87 -7.47
N LYS A 97 -6.60 14.15 -7.77
CA LYS A 97 -5.33 14.85 -7.52
C LYS A 97 -5.38 15.69 -6.26
N SER A 98 -6.44 16.48 -6.10
CA SER A 98 -6.53 17.43 -4.98
C SER A 98 -7.94 17.92 -4.71
N TYR A 99 -8.08 18.66 -3.62
CA TYR A 99 -9.22 19.51 -3.31
C TYR A 99 -8.73 20.88 -2.81
N GLY A 100 -9.46 21.93 -3.16
CA GLY A 100 -9.18 23.29 -2.71
C GLY A 100 -10.37 24.22 -2.93
N SER A 101 -10.09 25.53 -3.07
CA SER A 101 -11.11 26.59 -3.18
C SER A 101 -12.09 26.41 -4.35
N SER A 102 -11.64 25.80 -5.46
CA SER A 102 -12.45 25.56 -6.66
C SER A 102 -13.24 24.24 -6.64
N GLY A 103 -12.93 23.34 -5.70
CA GLY A 103 -13.53 22.00 -5.59
C GLY A 103 -12.50 20.88 -5.67
N PHE A 104 -12.97 19.68 -6.02
CA PHE A 104 -12.14 18.51 -6.25
C PHE A 104 -11.58 18.53 -7.67
N VAL A 105 -10.28 18.26 -7.82
CA VAL A 105 -9.56 18.18 -9.09
C VAL A 105 -9.31 16.71 -9.42
N PHE A 106 -9.85 16.27 -10.55
CA PHE A 106 -9.67 14.92 -11.06
C PHE A 106 -8.90 14.96 -12.38
N ASP A 107 -8.05 13.97 -12.63
CA ASP A 107 -7.53 13.66 -13.95
C ASP A 107 -8.47 12.68 -14.65
N GLN A 108 -8.89 13.05 -15.85
CA GLN A 108 -9.67 12.23 -16.75
C GLN A 108 -8.91 12.07 -18.06
N GLY A 109 -8.04 11.07 -18.12
CA GLY A 109 -7.27 10.76 -19.33
C GLY A 109 -6.25 11.86 -19.68
N GLY A 110 -5.55 12.37 -18.68
CA GLY A 110 -4.52 13.42 -18.82
C GLY A 110 -5.08 14.84 -18.84
N LYS A 111 -6.39 15.02 -18.61
CA LYS A 111 -7.03 16.34 -18.51
C LYS A 111 -7.57 16.57 -17.12
N ASP A 112 -7.25 17.72 -16.55
CA ASP A 112 -7.79 18.13 -15.25
C ASP A 112 -9.23 18.62 -15.38
N VAL A 113 -10.10 18.03 -14.56
CA VAL A 113 -11.52 18.34 -14.46
C VAL A 113 -11.82 18.72 -13.01
N VAL A 114 -12.36 19.92 -12.82
CA VAL A 114 -12.77 20.41 -11.50
C VAL A 114 -14.25 20.12 -11.28
N LYS A 115 -14.61 19.56 -10.13
CA LYS A 115 -16.00 19.41 -9.67
C LYS A 115 -16.20 20.11 -8.34
N LYS A 116 -17.26 20.91 -8.24
CA LYS A 116 -17.64 21.52 -6.97
C LYS A 116 -18.00 20.43 -5.98
N ALA A 117 -17.60 20.60 -4.72
CA ALA A 117 -17.89 19.62 -3.69
C ALA A 117 -19.40 19.42 -3.45
N LEU A 118 -20.22 20.44 -3.74
CA LEU A 118 -21.69 20.34 -3.65
C LEU A 118 -22.30 19.39 -4.69
N ASP A 119 -21.59 19.15 -5.80
CA ASP A 119 -22.02 18.27 -6.89
C ASP A 119 -21.58 16.82 -6.65
N ILE A 120 -20.86 16.54 -5.55
CA ILE A 120 -20.35 15.21 -5.21
C ILE A 120 -20.97 14.77 -3.89
N THR A 121 -21.51 13.55 -3.86
CA THR A 121 -22.07 12.96 -2.63
C THR A 121 -21.08 12.05 -1.93
N ARG A 122 -20.23 11.36 -2.71
CA ARG A 122 -19.26 10.41 -2.19
C ARG A 122 -18.04 10.32 -3.13
N ILE A 123 -16.86 10.17 -2.54
CA ILE A 123 -15.64 9.74 -3.20
C ILE A 123 -15.11 8.57 -2.40
N GLU A 124 -14.79 7.48 -3.06
CA GLU A 124 -14.15 6.31 -2.48
C GLU A 124 -12.84 6.08 -3.20
N LEU A 125 -11.80 5.63 -2.50
CA LEU A 125 -10.63 5.10 -3.18
C LEU A 125 -11.04 3.93 -4.06
N GLY A 126 -10.60 3.96 -5.31
CA GLY A 126 -10.66 2.83 -6.22
C GLY A 126 -9.52 1.86 -5.93
N LEU A 127 -9.48 0.76 -6.67
CA LEU A 127 -8.32 -0.13 -6.66
C LEU A 127 -7.13 0.61 -7.29
N ASP A 128 -6.22 1.09 -6.45
CA ASP A 128 -5.04 1.84 -6.85
C ASP A 128 -3.77 1.16 -6.35
N PHE A 129 -3.20 0.30 -7.20
CA PHE A 129 -2.01 -0.51 -6.90
C PHE A 129 -0.73 0.33 -6.80
N GLY A 130 -0.77 1.62 -7.16
CA GLY A 130 0.39 2.52 -7.08
C GLY A 130 0.61 3.14 -5.70
N ARG A 131 -0.35 2.99 -4.77
CA ARG A 131 -0.27 3.56 -3.42
C ARG A 131 0.06 2.46 -2.41
N LYS A 132 1.31 2.41 -1.95
CA LYS A 132 1.69 1.55 -0.81
C LYS A 132 1.06 2.19 0.45
N GLU A 133 0.04 1.53 1.03
CA GLU A 133 -0.51 1.94 2.32
C GLU A 133 0.63 1.99 3.36
N ILE A 134 0.63 3.02 4.20
CA ILE A 134 1.46 3.01 5.42
C ILE A 134 0.81 1.98 6.35
N ASP A 135 1.19 0.72 6.16
CA ASP A 135 0.65 -0.39 6.91
C ASP A 135 1.37 -0.47 8.26
N ASP A 136 0.98 0.44 9.17
CA ASP A 136 1.51 0.56 10.54
C ASP A 136 1.30 -0.69 11.41
N VAL A 137 0.56 -1.68 10.91
CA VAL A 137 0.20 -2.91 11.63
C VAL A 137 0.96 -4.13 11.11
N ALA A 138 1.44 -4.10 9.87
CA ALA A 138 2.11 -5.24 9.25
C ALA A 138 3.64 -5.12 9.39
N THR A 139 4.26 -6.13 10.00
CA THR A 139 5.72 -6.25 10.01
C THR A 139 6.17 -6.99 8.76
N VAL A 140 6.91 -6.32 7.87
CA VAL A 140 7.56 -7.00 6.73
C VAL A 140 8.76 -7.78 7.26
N ILE A 141 8.76 -9.10 7.08
CA ILE A 141 9.81 -10.00 7.58
C ILE A 141 10.68 -10.58 6.46
N SER A 142 10.28 -10.42 5.20
CA SER A 142 11.08 -10.78 4.03
C SER A 142 10.63 -10.00 2.80
N GLU A 143 11.58 -9.59 1.97
CA GLU A 143 11.35 -8.94 0.68
C GLU A 143 11.57 -9.88 -0.53
N GLY A 144 11.66 -11.18 -0.29
CA GLY A 144 11.84 -12.22 -1.32
C GLY A 144 12.89 -13.26 -0.98
N GLU A 145 13.80 -12.94 -0.05
CA GLU A 145 14.76 -13.86 0.57
C GLU A 145 14.10 -14.91 1.45
N GLU A 146 14.75 -16.06 1.61
CA GLU A 146 14.28 -17.12 2.51
C GLU A 146 14.13 -16.57 3.94
N VAL A 147 13.09 -17.02 4.62
CA VAL A 147 12.77 -16.58 5.98
C VAL A 147 12.19 -17.74 6.76
N ASP A 148 12.60 -17.92 8.01
CA ASP A 148 11.94 -18.85 8.92
C ASP A 148 10.80 -18.13 9.65
N ILE A 149 9.56 -18.44 9.25
CA ILE A 149 8.35 -17.85 9.86
C ILE A 149 8.31 -18.14 11.36
N ALA A 150 8.85 -19.27 11.84
CA ALA A 150 8.78 -19.67 13.24
C ALA A 150 9.50 -18.69 14.17
N GLU A 151 10.56 -18.03 13.70
CA GLU A 151 11.33 -17.05 14.49
C GLU A 151 10.52 -15.79 14.83
N TYR A 152 9.47 -15.51 14.07
CA TYR A 152 8.63 -14.31 14.21
C TYR A 152 7.29 -14.59 14.87
N ILE A 153 7.01 -15.84 15.26
CA ILE A 153 5.78 -16.22 15.95
C ILE A 153 5.94 -15.96 17.45
N GLU A 154 5.19 -14.98 17.96
CA GLU A 154 5.18 -14.65 19.38
C GLU A 154 4.16 -15.51 20.17
N ASN A 155 4.58 -16.01 21.33
CA ASN A 155 3.68 -16.67 22.25
C ASN A 155 2.69 -15.68 22.88
N GLY A 156 1.42 -16.08 22.97
CA GLY A 156 0.36 -15.27 23.58
C GLY A 156 -0.33 -14.31 22.62
N VAL A 157 0.09 -14.23 21.36
CA VAL A 157 -0.52 -13.43 20.28
C VAL A 157 -0.82 -14.34 19.10
N GLY A 158 -1.98 -14.19 18.44
CA GLY A 158 -2.25 -14.94 17.21
C GLY A 158 -1.53 -14.29 16.03
N THR A 159 -0.84 -15.07 15.20
CA THR A 159 -0.05 -14.53 14.10
C THR A 159 -0.70 -14.84 12.76
N ILE A 160 -0.84 -13.84 11.91
CA ILE A 160 -1.30 -14.01 10.52
C ILE A 160 -0.12 -13.71 9.62
N VAL A 161 0.22 -14.62 8.73
CA VAL A 161 1.26 -14.44 7.71
C VAL A 161 0.58 -14.23 6.37
N HIS A 162 0.87 -13.12 5.73
CA HIS A 162 0.43 -12.79 4.37
C HIS A 162 1.60 -12.93 3.40
N PHE A 163 1.52 -13.92 2.49
CA PHE A 163 2.39 -13.99 1.33
C PHE A 163 1.87 -13.02 0.28
N HIS A 164 2.41 -11.81 0.28
CA HIS A 164 1.90 -10.69 -0.48
C HIS A 164 2.59 -10.59 -1.83
N SER A 165 1.81 -10.66 -2.91
CA SER A 165 2.27 -10.22 -4.23
C SER A 165 1.65 -8.84 -4.54
N PRO A 166 2.46 -7.79 -4.79
CA PRO A 166 1.95 -6.46 -5.11
C PRO A 166 1.23 -6.40 -6.47
N ASP A 167 1.62 -7.27 -7.41
CA ASP A 167 1.03 -7.35 -8.75
C ASP A 167 -0.32 -8.07 -8.77
N ALA A 168 -0.66 -8.80 -7.70
CA ALA A 168 -1.91 -9.53 -7.59
C ALA A 168 -3.00 -8.70 -6.89
N VAL A 169 -3.97 -8.21 -7.67
CA VAL A 169 -5.11 -7.41 -7.17
C VAL A 169 -5.81 -8.03 -5.96
N ALA A 170 -6.05 -9.34 -6.01
CA ALA A 170 -6.70 -10.06 -4.93
C ALA A 170 -5.83 -10.14 -3.66
N SER A 171 -4.50 -10.22 -3.80
CA SER A 171 -3.55 -10.16 -2.69
C SER A 171 -3.62 -8.83 -1.95
N VAL A 172 -3.61 -7.71 -2.70
CA VAL A 172 -3.70 -6.37 -2.13
C VAL A 172 -5.03 -6.19 -1.39
N ARG A 173 -6.15 -6.50 -2.04
CA ARG A 173 -7.49 -6.35 -1.44
C ARG A 173 -7.65 -7.16 -0.15
N GLN A 174 -7.26 -8.44 -0.17
CA GLN A 174 -7.39 -9.30 1.01
C GLN A 174 -6.40 -8.90 2.12
N GLY A 175 -5.22 -8.42 1.76
CA GLY A 175 -4.25 -7.85 2.71
C GLY A 175 -4.85 -6.69 3.50
N THR A 176 -5.41 -5.69 2.82
CA THR A 176 -6.05 -4.53 3.47
C THR A 176 -7.21 -4.94 4.39
N PHE A 177 -8.01 -5.93 4.00
CA PHE A 177 -9.07 -6.47 4.85
C PHE A 177 -8.50 -7.10 6.13
N VAL A 178 -7.49 -7.96 6.02
CA VAL A 178 -6.81 -8.60 7.16
C VAL A 178 -6.16 -7.55 8.07
N THR A 179 -5.49 -6.54 7.51
CA THR A 179 -4.92 -5.41 8.26
C THR A 179 -5.98 -4.73 9.14
N THR A 180 -7.19 -4.54 8.62
CA THR A 180 -8.32 -3.98 9.38
C THR A 180 -8.71 -4.87 10.56
N LEU A 181 -8.82 -6.19 10.33
CA LEU A 181 -9.15 -7.16 11.39
C LEU A 181 -8.08 -7.25 12.48
N VAL A 182 -6.81 -7.12 12.12
CA VAL A 182 -5.68 -7.12 13.07
C VAL A 182 -5.68 -5.84 13.89
N ARG A 183 -5.90 -4.68 13.26
CA ARG A 183 -6.04 -3.38 13.95
C ARG A 183 -7.18 -3.42 14.98
N ASP A 184 -8.33 -3.97 14.61
CA ASP A 184 -9.50 -4.08 15.49
C ASP A 184 -9.32 -5.12 16.61
N SER A 185 -8.28 -5.96 16.53
CA SER A 185 -7.99 -6.98 17.53
C SER A 185 -7.44 -6.42 18.85
N ARG A 186 -6.99 -5.16 18.86
CA ARG A 186 -6.37 -4.48 20.02
C ARG A 186 -5.20 -5.27 20.60
N GLY A 187 -4.28 -5.71 19.74
CA GLY A 187 -3.05 -6.42 20.14
C GLY A 187 -3.22 -7.93 20.38
N LYS A 188 -4.39 -8.50 20.09
CA LYS A 188 -4.59 -9.97 20.14
C LYS A 188 -4.03 -10.69 18.91
N LEU A 189 -3.77 -9.94 17.85
CA LEU A 189 -3.22 -10.44 16.60
C LEU A 189 -2.02 -9.61 16.15
N ALA A 190 -1.08 -10.28 15.48
CA ALA A 190 0.02 -9.68 14.73
C ALA A 190 -0.10 -10.06 13.24
N LEU A 191 0.28 -9.16 12.35
CA LEU A 191 0.35 -9.39 10.91
C LEU A 191 1.81 -9.37 10.47
N LEU A 192 2.27 -10.49 9.91
CA LEU A 192 3.57 -10.60 9.27
C LEU A 192 3.37 -10.62 7.76
N LYS A 193 4.12 -9.80 7.06
CA LYS A 193 4.08 -9.69 5.60
C LYS A 193 5.38 -10.25 5.02
N ILE A 194 5.23 -11.13 4.04
CA ILE A 194 6.33 -11.63 3.21
C ILE A 194 6.05 -11.14 1.80
N GLU A 195 6.91 -10.31 1.24
CA GLU A 195 6.77 -9.85 -0.14
C GLU A 195 7.20 -10.97 -1.10
N ILE A 196 6.38 -11.22 -2.11
CA ILE A 196 6.64 -12.15 -3.20
C ILE A 196 6.85 -11.33 -4.47
N PRO A 197 8.09 -10.88 -4.75
CA PRO A 197 8.38 -10.05 -5.92
C PRO A 197 8.25 -10.84 -7.23
N SER A 198 8.45 -12.16 -7.17
CA SER A 198 8.20 -13.09 -8.27
C SER A 198 7.97 -14.51 -7.75
N TRP A 199 7.33 -15.36 -8.55
CA TRP A 199 7.13 -16.79 -8.23
C TRP A 199 8.43 -17.60 -8.19
N ASP A 200 9.51 -17.04 -8.72
CA ASP A 200 10.85 -17.64 -8.72
C ASP A 200 11.72 -17.20 -7.53
N SER A 201 11.22 -16.29 -6.70
CA SER A 201 11.94 -15.80 -5.52
C SER A 201 12.27 -16.94 -4.54
N PRO A 202 13.38 -16.84 -3.78
CA PRO A 202 13.77 -17.84 -2.79
C PRO A 202 12.63 -18.21 -1.83
N VAL A 203 11.95 -17.21 -1.27
CA VAL A 203 10.83 -17.45 -0.34
C VAL A 203 9.62 -18.12 -1.00
N ALA A 204 9.34 -17.80 -2.28
CA ALA A 204 8.28 -18.46 -3.03
C ALA A 204 8.61 -19.95 -3.25
N LYS A 205 9.87 -20.28 -3.53
CA LYS A 205 10.33 -21.67 -3.66
C LYS A 205 10.31 -22.40 -2.32
N GLN A 206 10.82 -21.77 -1.26
CA GLN A 206 10.87 -22.32 0.10
C GLN A 206 9.48 -22.78 0.58
N TYR A 207 8.45 -21.97 0.32
CA TYR A 207 7.09 -22.24 0.78
C TYR A 207 6.13 -22.75 -0.31
N GLY A 208 6.61 -23.03 -1.52
CA GLY A 208 5.80 -23.52 -2.63
C GLY A 208 4.67 -22.55 -3.01
N ILE A 209 4.97 -21.26 -3.07
CA ILE A 209 4.03 -20.19 -3.41
C ILE A 209 4.04 -19.98 -4.93
N THR A 210 2.95 -20.38 -5.60
CA THR A 210 2.78 -20.23 -7.06
C THR A 210 1.62 -19.31 -7.43
N SER A 211 0.88 -18.83 -6.44
CA SER A 211 -0.28 -17.96 -6.61
C SER A 211 -0.51 -17.10 -5.37
N ALA A 212 -1.26 -16.01 -5.56
CA ALA A 212 -1.75 -15.14 -4.49
C ALA A 212 -3.24 -14.82 -4.75
N PRO A 213 -4.06 -14.58 -3.71
CA PRO A 213 -3.70 -14.38 -2.30
C PRO A 213 -3.41 -15.69 -1.54
N ARG A 214 -2.52 -15.62 -0.55
CA ARG A 214 -2.24 -16.75 0.36
C ARG A 214 -1.95 -16.27 1.77
N PHE A 215 -2.59 -16.92 2.75
CA PHE A 215 -2.46 -16.59 4.17
C PHE A 215 -2.25 -17.84 5.02
N ARG A 216 -1.45 -17.71 6.08
CA ARG A 216 -1.37 -18.70 7.16
C ARG A 216 -1.76 -18.07 8.48
N PHE A 217 -2.54 -18.80 9.25
CA PHE A 217 -3.08 -18.34 10.54
C PHE A 217 -2.55 -19.23 11.65
N TYR A 218 -1.83 -18.63 12.58
CA TYR A 218 -1.27 -19.27 13.76
C TYR A 218 -2.03 -18.80 15.00
N ASN A 219 -2.34 -19.72 15.90
CA ASN A 219 -3.01 -19.38 17.15
C ASN A 219 -2.04 -18.83 18.19
N ARG A 220 -2.54 -18.46 19.37
CA ARG A 220 -1.73 -17.86 20.45
C ARG A 220 -0.65 -18.78 21.03
N ARG A 221 -0.63 -20.05 20.65
CA ARG A 221 0.39 -21.04 21.02
C ARG A 221 1.41 -21.29 19.90
N GLY A 222 1.37 -20.47 18.85
CA GLY A 222 2.20 -20.61 17.66
C GLY A 222 1.85 -21.80 16.76
N LYS A 223 0.69 -22.44 16.95
CA LYS A 223 0.27 -23.57 16.10
C LYS A 223 -0.47 -23.05 14.88
N LEU A 224 -0.09 -23.52 13.68
CA LEU A 224 -0.86 -23.30 12.45
C LEU A 224 -2.27 -23.90 12.61
N VAL A 225 -3.30 -23.08 12.48
CA VAL A 225 -4.71 -23.46 12.64
C VAL A 225 -5.53 -23.35 11.35
N GLU A 226 -5.08 -22.56 10.38
CA GLU A 226 -5.71 -22.44 9.07
C GLU A 226 -4.69 -21.98 8.03
N GLU A 227 -4.85 -22.45 6.80
CA GLU A 227 -4.17 -21.92 5.63
C GLU A 227 -5.20 -21.65 4.54
N LEU A 228 -5.22 -20.41 4.03
CA LEU A 228 -6.12 -20.00 2.96
C LEU A 228 -5.32 -19.80 1.68
N THR A 229 -5.66 -20.57 0.66
CA THR A 229 -5.03 -20.53 -0.67
C THR A 229 -6.08 -20.29 -1.75
N GLU A 230 -5.68 -19.61 -2.82
CA GLU A 230 -6.50 -19.42 -4.02
C GLU A 230 -7.81 -18.63 -3.78
N ARG A 231 -8.95 -19.33 -3.71
CA ARG A 231 -10.29 -18.73 -3.62
C ARG A 231 -10.86 -18.97 -2.24
N PHE A 232 -11.04 -17.87 -1.51
CA PHE A 232 -11.72 -17.81 -0.23
C PHE A 232 -12.45 -16.48 -0.12
N THR A 233 -13.48 -16.42 0.73
CA THR A 233 -14.28 -15.21 0.95
C THR A 233 -13.81 -14.45 2.19
N GLU A 234 -14.40 -13.28 2.43
CA GLU A 234 -14.13 -12.50 3.65
C GLU A 234 -14.61 -13.26 4.90
N GLU A 235 -15.70 -14.04 4.80
CA GLU A 235 -16.19 -14.90 5.87
C GLU A 235 -15.21 -16.01 6.25
N ASP A 236 -14.51 -16.60 5.27
CA ASP A 236 -13.47 -17.60 5.50
C ASP A 236 -12.30 -16.99 6.28
N VAL A 237 -11.88 -15.78 5.88
CA VAL A 237 -10.84 -15.01 6.58
C VAL A 237 -11.26 -14.70 8.02
N GLU A 238 -12.49 -14.25 8.24
CA GLU A 238 -13.00 -13.99 9.59
C GLU A 238 -13.05 -15.24 10.46
N ALA A 239 -13.43 -16.39 9.88
CA ALA A 239 -13.43 -17.67 10.57
C ALA A 239 -12.01 -18.10 10.96
N ALA A 240 -11.04 -17.96 10.05
CA ALA A 240 -9.63 -18.22 10.31
C ALA A 240 -9.07 -17.30 11.42
N VAL A 241 -9.40 -16.02 11.36
CA VAL A 241 -9.08 -15.02 12.40
C VAL A 241 -9.65 -15.41 13.76
N LYS A 242 -10.89 -15.89 13.82
CA LYS A 242 -11.50 -16.39 15.08
C LYS A 242 -10.74 -17.58 15.64
N LYS A 243 -10.19 -18.46 14.79
CA LYS A 243 -9.34 -19.58 15.23
C LYS A 243 -7.98 -19.09 15.74
N ALA A 244 -7.35 -18.13 15.05
CA ALA A 244 -6.06 -17.56 15.43
C ALA A 244 -6.10 -16.82 16.78
N LYS A 245 -7.25 -16.22 17.14
CA LYS A 245 -7.43 -15.53 18.42
C LYS A 245 -7.52 -16.46 19.64
N ARG A 246 -7.66 -17.78 19.45
CA ARG A 246 -7.78 -18.76 20.54
C ARG A 246 -6.40 -19.16 21.08
#